data_AF-A0A7J2PW36-F1
#
_entry.id   AF-A0A7J2PW36-F1
#
_cell.length_a   1.000
_cell.length_b   1.000
_cell.length_c   1.000
_cell.angle_alpha   90.00
_cell.angle_beta   90.00
_cell.angle_gamma   90.00
#
_symmetry.space_group_name_H-M   'P 1'
#
loop_
_entity.id
_entity.type
_entity.pdbx_description
1 polymer ?
#
loop_
_entity_poly.entity_id
_entity_poly.type
_entity_poly.pdbx_seq_one_letter_code
_entity_poly.pdbx_strand_id
1 'polypeptide(L)'
;MINENIKGKDWRKVDFSIALIYPNVYKIGMSSYSIRLLYSLINRYDNIECERLFLPDIKIKYPASKDFSSINSLRSIENKRLPFDFDILGFSLHFENDYRNILWILEKAKIPLSYQERFKSIIQGRSKYPLIIGGGPVVTSNPTPFQKIFDVFFIGDAEQNLDLFFKQYLRYKDNHISFEEFLYLSSQIKGLFVPSLNNNIQRGI
;
A
#
# COMPACT_ATOMS: atom_id res chain seq x y z
N MET A 1 20.49 -3.16 14.92
CA MET A 1 19.89 -4.00 13.85
C MET A 1 18.69 -3.36 13.12
N ILE A 2 18.28 -2.12 13.41
CA ILE A 2 17.21 -1.40 12.64
C ILE A 2 17.79 -0.66 11.42
N ASN A 3 19.10 -0.44 11.38
CA ASN A 3 19.74 0.51 10.45
C ASN A 3 20.39 -0.13 9.20
N GLU A 4 20.32 -1.44 9.01
CA GLU A 4 20.85 -2.03 7.78
C GLU A 4 19.92 -1.71 6.61
N ASN A 5 20.46 -1.00 5.62
CA ASN A 5 19.83 -0.61 4.35
C ASN A 5 18.70 0.42 4.44
N ILE A 6 18.77 1.42 5.32
CA ILE A 6 17.90 2.59 5.21
C ILE A 6 18.37 3.46 4.04
N LYS A 7 17.56 3.52 2.96
CA LYS A 7 17.70 4.50 1.89
C LYS A 7 16.67 5.61 2.10
N GLY A 8 17.04 6.64 2.87
CA GLY A 8 16.22 7.84 2.98
C GLY A 8 16.42 8.72 1.75
N LYS A 9 15.32 9.13 1.11
CA LYS A 9 15.33 10.17 0.06
C LYS A 9 14.82 11.47 0.65
N ASP A 10 15.12 12.59 -0.01
CA ASP A 10 14.49 13.86 0.34
C ASP A 10 13.09 13.86 -0.26
N TRP A 11 12.07 13.79 0.60
CA TRP A 11 10.65 13.77 0.20
C TRP A 11 10.25 14.97 -0.67
N ARG A 12 11.03 16.07 -0.67
CA ARG A 12 10.80 17.24 -1.53
C ARG A 12 11.22 17.05 -2.99
N LYS A 13 11.99 16.00 -3.28
CA LYS A 13 12.59 15.75 -4.60
C LYS A 13 11.98 14.54 -5.32
N VAL A 14 11.00 13.88 -4.70
CA VAL A 14 10.34 12.71 -5.26
C VAL A 14 8.97 13.11 -5.81
N ASP A 15 8.56 12.43 -6.88
CA ASP A 15 7.25 12.64 -7.49
C ASP A 15 6.15 12.08 -6.60
N PHE A 16 6.39 10.94 -5.94
CA PHE A 16 5.47 10.36 -4.97
C PHE A 16 6.14 9.39 -4.00
N SER A 17 5.38 9.04 -2.97
CA SER A 17 5.83 8.28 -1.81
C SER A 17 4.96 7.06 -1.52
N ILE A 18 5.60 5.96 -1.14
CA ILE A 18 4.95 4.68 -0.85
C ILE A 18 5.33 4.23 0.55
N ALA A 19 4.33 3.95 1.39
CA ALA A 19 4.54 3.13 2.58
C ALA A 19 4.40 1.66 2.19
N LEU A 20 5.51 0.92 2.17
CA LEU A 20 5.51 -0.53 2.05
C LEU A 20 5.22 -1.14 3.42
N ILE A 21 4.00 -1.68 3.56
CA ILE A 21 3.45 -2.18 4.81
C ILE A 21 3.55 -3.70 4.84
N TYR A 22 4.27 -4.21 5.83
CA TYR A 22 4.06 -5.58 6.30
C TYR A 22 3.12 -5.48 7.52
N PRO A 23 1.88 -5.98 7.45
CA PRO A 23 0.86 -5.78 8.48
C PRO A 23 1.12 -6.65 9.73
N ASN A 24 2.34 -6.71 10.21
CA ASN A 24 2.77 -7.43 11.41
C ASN A 24 3.99 -6.72 12.03
N VAL A 25 4.47 -7.21 13.17
CA VAL A 25 5.62 -6.62 13.86
C VAL A 25 6.90 -6.72 13.03
N TYR A 26 7.79 -5.74 13.23
CA TYR A 26 9.05 -5.59 12.50
C TYR A 26 9.88 -6.88 12.42
N LYS A 27 9.98 -7.63 13.53
CA LYS A 27 10.78 -8.86 13.60
C LYS A 27 10.31 -9.93 12.60
N ILE A 28 8.99 -10.06 12.42
CA ILE A 28 8.41 -11.01 11.47
C ILE A 28 8.58 -10.46 10.05
N GLY A 29 8.23 -9.20 9.84
CA GLY A 29 8.28 -8.62 8.50
C GLY A 29 9.69 -8.50 7.90
N MET A 30 10.72 -8.22 8.70
CA MET A 30 12.11 -8.18 8.20
C MET A 30 12.69 -9.55 7.89
N SER A 31 12.09 -10.62 8.42
CA SER A 31 12.42 -11.99 8.03
C SER A 31 11.85 -12.33 6.65
N SER A 32 10.91 -11.53 6.12
CA SER A 32 10.36 -11.69 4.78
C SER A 32 11.33 -11.19 3.70
N TYR A 33 11.75 -12.08 2.80
CA TYR A 33 12.53 -11.71 1.63
C TYR A 33 11.76 -10.74 0.72
N SER A 34 10.45 -10.97 0.52
CA SER A 34 9.61 -10.18 -0.38
C SER A 34 9.58 -8.69 0.01
N ILE A 35 9.48 -8.37 1.31
CA ILE A 35 9.52 -6.97 1.78
C ILE A 35 10.86 -6.31 1.49
N ARG A 36 11.98 -7.01 1.76
CA ARG A 36 13.32 -6.47 1.51
C ARG A 36 13.57 -6.25 0.02
N LEU A 37 13.10 -7.18 -0.81
CA LEU A 37 13.20 -7.11 -2.27
C LEU A 37 12.39 -5.94 -2.82
N LEU A 38 11.10 -5.86 -2.50
CA LEU A 38 10.23 -4.77 -2.95
C LEU A 38 10.75 -3.40 -2.49
N TYR A 39 11.18 -3.28 -1.23
CA TYR A 39 11.79 -2.05 -0.73
C TYR A 39 13.03 -1.65 -1.55
N SER A 40 13.90 -2.62 -1.85
CA SER A 40 15.10 -2.39 -2.65
C SER A 40 14.76 -1.96 -4.07
N LEU A 41 13.82 -2.65 -4.73
CA LEU A 41 13.41 -2.40 -6.11
C LEU A 41 12.75 -1.04 -6.27
N ILE A 42 11.77 -0.71 -5.42
CA ILE A 42 11.06 0.57 -5.50
C ILE A 42 12.02 1.73 -5.22
N ASN A 43 12.95 1.59 -4.27
CA ASN A 43 13.93 2.63 -4.01
C ASN A 43 15.03 2.77 -5.08
N ARG A 44 15.06 1.95 -6.14
CA ARG A 44 15.92 2.19 -7.31
C ARG A 44 15.43 3.34 -8.19
N TYR A 45 14.15 3.70 -8.12
CA TYR A 45 13.58 4.81 -8.88
C TYR A 45 13.89 6.13 -8.15
N ASP A 46 14.77 6.97 -8.67
CA ASP A 46 15.22 8.19 -7.99
C ASP A 46 14.09 9.13 -7.57
N ASN A 47 13.01 9.15 -8.36
CA ASN A 47 11.82 9.96 -8.18
C ASN A 47 10.73 9.33 -7.30
N ILE A 48 10.97 8.15 -6.70
CA ILE A 48 10.02 7.49 -5.80
C ILE A 48 10.67 7.25 -4.44
N GLU A 49 10.01 7.69 -3.38
CA GLU A 49 10.40 7.34 -2.01
C GLU A 49 9.58 6.16 -1.51
N CYS A 50 10.25 5.07 -1.11
CA CYS A 50 9.59 3.97 -0.44
C CYS A 50 10.10 3.85 0.99
N GLU A 51 9.18 3.93 1.94
CA GLU A 51 9.44 3.75 3.37
C GLU A 51 8.73 2.49 3.87
N ARG A 52 9.27 1.86 4.91
CA ARG A 52 8.68 0.66 5.50
C ARG A 52 7.84 1.02 6.71
N LEU A 53 6.71 0.35 6.84
CA LEU A 53 5.84 0.50 7.99
C LEU A 53 5.37 -0.88 8.48
N PHE A 54 5.36 -1.04 9.80
CA PHE A 54 5.03 -2.28 10.49
C PHE A 54 4.02 -1.99 11.59
N LEU A 55 3.37 -3.03 12.10
CA LEU A 55 2.62 -2.87 13.34
C LEU A 55 3.57 -2.51 14.49
N PRO A 56 3.14 -1.63 15.42
CA PRO A 56 3.92 -1.33 16.60
C PRO A 56 4.05 -2.58 17.48
N ASP A 57 5.23 -2.77 18.05
CA ASP A 57 5.51 -3.87 19.00
C ASP A 57 4.98 -3.50 20.40
N ILE A 58 3.68 -3.25 20.47
CA ILE A 58 2.93 -2.94 21.68
C ILE A 58 1.65 -3.76 21.71
N LYS A 59 1.01 -3.84 22.87
CA LYS A 59 -0.30 -4.47 23.00
C LYS A 59 -1.37 -3.62 22.31
N ILE A 60 -1.69 -3.96 21.07
CA ILE A 60 -2.79 -3.37 20.32
C ILE A 60 -4.14 -3.98 20.72
N LYS A 61 -5.20 -3.17 20.69
CA LYS A 61 -6.58 -3.61 20.90
C LYS A 61 -7.35 -3.50 19.59
N TYR A 62 -8.22 -4.48 19.34
CA TYR A 62 -9.12 -4.48 18.18
C TYR A 62 -10.57 -4.20 18.62
N PRO A 63 -11.37 -3.46 17.83
CA PRO A 63 -10.96 -2.61 16.70
C PRO A 63 -10.10 -1.41 17.18
N ALA A 64 -9.49 -0.67 16.25
CA ALA A 64 -8.59 0.44 16.59
C ALA A 64 -9.31 1.58 17.33
N SER A 65 -10.62 1.73 17.15
CA SER A 65 -11.49 2.62 17.95
C SER A 65 -11.50 2.30 19.45
N LYS A 66 -11.15 1.08 19.86
CA LYS A 66 -10.97 0.69 21.28
C LYS A 66 -9.51 0.76 21.75
N ASP A 67 -8.62 1.21 20.88
CA ASP A 67 -7.19 1.31 21.14
C ASP A 67 -6.80 2.78 21.35
N PHE A 68 -6.55 3.16 22.61
CA PHE A 68 -6.17 4.51 22.99
C PHE A 68 -4.66 4.79 22.91
N SER A 69 -3.86 3.86 22.37
CA SER A 69 -2.44 4.13 22.11
C SER A 69 -2.28 5.32 21.16
N SER A 70 -1.15 6.03 21.25
CA SER A 70 -0.90 7.13 20.32
C SER A 70 -0.78 6.62 18.88
N ILE A 71 -1.36 7.35 17.93
CA ILE A 71 -1.14 7.15 16.48
C ILE A 71 0.35 7.25 16.13
N ASN A 72 1.16 7.95 16.93
CA ASN A 72 2.60 8.05 16.72
C ASN A 72 3.35 6.72 16.81
N SER A 73 2.71 5.68 17.36
CA SER A 73 3.25 4.32 17.33
C SER A 73 3.20 3.70 15.91
N LEU A 74 2.34 4.20 15.03
CA LEU A 74 2.16 3.75 13.66
C LEU A 74 2.82 4.75 12.71
N ARG A 75 4.15 4.75 12.68
CA ARG A 75 4.97 5.61 11.81
C ARG A 75 5.92 4.77 10.98
N SER A 76 6.26 5.25 9.79
CA SER A 76 7.30 4.62 8.97
C SER A 76 8.65 4.57 9.68
N ILE A 77 9.53 3.66 9.27
CA ILE A 77 10.84 3.49 9.91
C ILE A 77 11.75 4.66 9.60
N GLU A 78 11.80 5.05 8.33
CA GLU A 78 12.80 5.94 7.76
C GLU A 78 12.59 7.39 8.23
N ASN A 79 11.45 8.00 7.90
CA ASN A 79 11.20 9.41 8.21
C ASN A 79 10.10 9.63 9.25
N LYS A 80 9.64 8.57 9.92
CA LYS A 80 8.59 8.63 10.94
C LYS A 80 7.28 9.28 10.44
N ARG A 81 6.91 9.06 9.19
CA ARG A 81 5.67 9.60 8.58
C ARG A 81 4.46 8.77 8.95
N LEU A 82 3.28 9.40 9.01
CA LEU A 82 2.02 8.68 9.23
C LEU A 82 1.56 8.02 7.94
N PRO A 83 0.76 6.93 8.00
CA PRO A 83 0.20 6.31 6.80
C PRO A 83 -0.57 7.29 5.91
N PHE A 84 -1.30 8.22 6.51
CA PHE A 84 -2.07 9.22 5.77
C PHE A 84 -1.20 10.16 4.93
N ASP A 85 0.07 10.34 5.29
CA ASP A 85 0.98 11.28 4.63
C ASP A 85 1.65 10.70 3.36
N PHE A 86 1.34 9.45 3.00
CA PHE A 86 1.86 8.80 1.80
C PHE A 86 0.87 8.91 0.64
N ASP A 87 1.39 8.78 -0.58
CA ASP A 87 0.57 8.74 -1.79
C ASP A 87 -0.03 7.35 -2.01
N ILE A 88 0.73 6.31 -1.63
CA ILE A 88 0.35 4.90 -1.76
C ILE A 88 0.64 4.15 -0.46
N LEU A 89 -0.31 3.35 0.01
CA LEU A 89 -0.12 2.32 1.02
C LEU A 89 -0.08 0.95 0.35
N GLY A 90 1.12 0.34 0.29
CA GLY A 90 1.33 -0.96 -0.33
C GLY A 90 1.45 -2.08 0.70
N PHE A 91 0.42 -2.91 0.83
CA PHE A 91 0.42 -4.03 1.77
C PHE A 91 0.97 -5.31 1.13
N SER A 92 1.93 -5.96 1.80
CA SER A 92 2.38 -7.31 1.46
C SER A 92 1.76 -8.32 2.43
N LEU A 93 0.81 -9.12 1.97
CA LEU A 93 0.03 -10.04 2.79
C LEU A 93 0.57 -11.46 2.70
N HIS A 94 1.10 -11.97 3.82
CA HIS A 94 1.70 -13.29 3.91
C HIS A 94 0.80 -14.29 4.66
N PHE A 95 -0.04 -13.82 5.58
CA PHE A 95 -0.97 -14.66 6.33
C PHE A 95 -2.38 -14.06 6.34
N GLU A 96 -3.41 -14.90 6.24
CA GLU A 96 -4.81 -14.45 6.25
C GLU A 96 -5.18 -13.72 7.54
N ASN A 97 -4.62 -14.14 8.68
CA ASN A 97 -4.86 -13.53 9.98
C ASN A 97 -4.32 -12.09 10.09
N ASP A 98 -3.46 -11.65 9.16
CA ASP A 98 -3.01 -10.27 9.09
C ASP A 98 -4.11 -9.32 8.59
N TYR A 99 -5.24 -9.83 8.09
CA TYR A 99 -6.33 -8.98 7.61
C TYR A 99 -6.85 -8.00 8.67
N ARG A 100 -7.05 -8.47 9.91
CA ARG A 100 -7.47 -7.60 11.02
C ARG A 100 -6.46 -6.48 11.31
N ASN A 101 -5.18 -6.74 11.06
CA ASN A 101 -4.10 -5.78 11.28
C ASN A 101 -4.18 -4.66 10.23
N ILE A 102 -4.55 -4.97 8.99
CA ILE A 102 -4.81 -3.98 7.93
C ILE A 102 -5.97 -3.08 8.33
N LEU A 103 -7.09 -3.65 8.78
CA LEU A 103 -8.25 -2.89 9.28
C LEU A 103 -7.83 -1.94 10.41
N TRP A 104 -7.05 -2.44 11.36
CA TRP A 104 -6.56 -1.64 12.47
C TRP A 104 -5.65 -0.50 12.01
N ILE A 105 -4.72 -0.75 11.08
CA ILE A 105 -3.80 0.27 10.53
C ILE A 105 -4.59 1.42 9.89
N LEU A 106 -5.56 1.08 9.03
CA LEU A 106 -6.38 2.07 8.32
C LEU A 106 -7.29 2.84 9.28
N GLU A 107 -7.99 2.15 10.18
CA GLU A 107 -8.87 2.77 11.17
C GLU A 107 -8.07 3.69 12.12
N LYS A 108 -6.90 3.24 12.59
CA LYS A 108 -6.01 4.04 13.45
C LYS A 108 -5.54 5.31 12.74
N ALA A 109 -5.17 5.19 11.46
CA ALA A 109 -4.75 6.30 10.61
C ALA A 109 -5.91 7.19 10.13
N LYS A 110 -7.15 6.91 10.54
CA LYS A 110 -8.38 7.61 10.10
C LYS A 110 -8.57 7.57 8.58
N ILE A 111 -8.13 6.49 7.94
CA ILE A 111 -8.37 6.22 6.52
C ILE A 111 -9.64 5.37 6.42
N PRO A 112 -10.65 5.76 5.62
CA PRO A 112 -11.87 4.97 5.49
C PRO A 112 -11.58 3.55 4.99
N LEU A 113 -12.16 2.56 5.69
CA LEU A 113 -12.00 1.14 5.35
C LEU A 113 -12.67 0.83 4.00
N SER A 114 -13.77 1.50 3.69
CA SER A 114 -14.52 1.27 2.46
C SER A 114 -13.84 1.94 1.26
N TYR A 115 -13.51 1.14 0.25
CA TYR A 115 -13.13 1.63 -1.07
C TYR A 115 -14.14 2.67 -1.60
N GLN A 116 -15.44 2.39 -1.48
CA GLN A 116 -16.49 3.27 -2.02
C GLN A 116 -16.49 4.64 -1.35
N GLU A 117 -16.20 4.69 -0.04
CA GLU A 117 -16.13 5.95 0.71
C GLU A 117 -14.92 6.77 0.26
N ARG A 118 -13.75 6.13 0.12
CA ARG A 118 -12.54 6.80 -0.40
C ARG A 118 -12.71 7.27 -1.83
N PHE A 119 -13.20 6.40 -2.72
CA PHE A 119 -13.48 6.70 -4.12
C PHE A 119 -14.40 7.91 -4.27
N LYS A 120 -15.53 7.93 -3.55
CA LYS A 120 -16.47 9.06 -3.57
C LYS A 120 -15.81 10.37 -3.12
N SER A 121 -14.94 10.32 -2.12
CA SER A 121 -14.20 11.49 -1.64
C SER A 121 -13.22 12.02 -2.69
N ILE A 122 -12.51 11.12 -3.38
CA ILE A 122 -11.53 11.44 -4.43
C ILE A 122 -12.22 12.08 -5.64
N ILE A 123 -13.28 11.47 -6.18
CA ILE A 123 -13.98 11.99 -7.38
C ILE A 123 -14.69 13.33 -7.09
N GLN A 124 -15.04 13.59 -5.83
CA GLN A 124 -15.64 14.85 -5.39
C GLN A 124 -14.60 15.92 -5.02
N GLY A 125 -13.30 15.61 -5.11
CA GLY A 125 -12.21 16.52 -4.75
C GLY A 125 -12.17 16.91 -3.27
N ARG A 126 -12.78 16.11 -2.37
CA ARG A 126 -12.92 16.45 -0.94
C ARG A 126 -11.70 16.07 -0.11
N SER A 127 -11.09 14.93 -0.41
CA SER A 127 -9.89 14.43 0.26
C SER A 127 -9.05 13.61 -0.72
N LYS A 128 -7.73 13.70 -0.56
CA LYS A 128 -6.77 12.85 -1.27
C LYS A 128 -6.33 11.73 -0.33
N TYR A 129 -7.14 10.68 -0.23
CA TYR A 129 -6.73 9.49 0.51
C TYR A 129 -5.61 8.76 -0.25
N PRO A 130 -4.68 8.09 0.46
CA PRO A 130 -3.69 7.27 -0.22
C PRO A 130 -4.36 6.16 -1.01
N LEU A 131 -3.74 5.81 -2.14
CA LEU A 131 -4.12 4.61 -2.88
C LEU A 131 -3.73 3.38 -2.06
N ILE A 132 -4.67 2.46 -1.86
CA ILE A 132 -4.44 1.23 -1.11
C ILE A 132 -4.21 0.09 -2.09
N ILE A 133 -2.97 -0.39 -2.16
CA ILE A 133 -2.59 -1.52 -3.01
C ILE A 133 -2.17 -2.73 -2.18
N GLY A 134 -2.40 -3.93 -2.70
CA GLY A 134 -2.12 -5.18 -1.98
C GLY A 134 -1.44 -6.21 -2.85
N GLY A 135 -0.58 -7.03 -2.27
CA GLY A 135 0.06 -8.16 -2.95
C GLY A 135 0.49 -9.24 -1.97
N GLY A 136 1.27 -10.20 -2.45
CA GLY A 136 1.75 -11.33 -1.65
C GLY A 136 0.93 -12.62 -1.87
N PRO A 137 1.35 -13.72 -1.23
CA PRO A 137 0.79 -15.05 -1.49
C PRO A 137 -0.70 -15.16 -1.16
N VAL A 138 -1.17 -14.49 -0.09
CA VAL A 138 -2.59 -14.51 0.30
C VAL A 138 -3.46 -13.84 -0.78
N VAL A 139 -3.06 -12.64 -1.21
CA VAL A 139 -3.75 -11.89 -2.27
C VAL A 139 -3.73 -12.65 -3.59
N THR A 140 -2.59 -13.24 -3.94
CA THR A 140 -2.43 -14.03 -5.18
C THR A 140 -3.29 -15.29 -5.17
N SER A 141 -3.52 -15.88 -4.00
CA SER A 141 -4.33 -17.09 -3.86
C SER A 141 -5.82 -16.79 -3.92
N ASN A 142 -6.28 -15.76 -3.20
CA ASN A 142 -7.66 -15.31 -3.23
C ASN A 142 -7.79 -13.83 -2.80
N PRO A 143 -7.93 -12.88 -3.74
CA PRO A 143 -8.07 -11.47 -3.39
C PRO A 143 -9.47 -11.10 -2.89
N THR A 144 -10.48 -11.97 -3.12
CA THR A 144 -11.91 -11.70 -2.86
C THR A 144 -12.21 -11.16 -1.45
N PRO A 145 -11.66 -11.72 -0.37
CA PRO A 145 -11.96 -11.25 1.00
C PRO A 145 -11.55 -9.79 1.25
N PHE A 146 -10.61 -9.27 0.47
CA PHE A 146 -9.97 -7.96 0.65
C PHE A 146 -10.54 -6.87 -0.28
N GLN A 147 -11.36 -7.24 -1.27
CA GLN A 147 -11.84 -6.37 -2.36
C GLN A 147 -12.57 -5.11 -1.92
N LYS A 148 -13.20 -5.12 -0.73
CA LYS A 148 -13.93 -3.95 -0.21
C LYS A 148 -13.01 -2.82 0.26
N ILE A 149 -11.72 -3.10 0.45
CA ILE A 149 -10.74 -2.16 1.00
C ILE A 149 -9.71 -1.73 -0.01
N PHE A 150 -9.26 -2.60 -0.89
CA PHE A 150 -8.14 -2.31 -1.79
C PHE A 150 -8.60 -1.71 -3.11
N ASP A 151 -7.81 -0.79 -3.63
CA ASP A 151 -8.03 -0.15 -4.93
C ASP A 151 -7.43 -1.01 -6.06
N VAL A 152 -6.23 -1.58 -5.85
CA VAL A 152 -5.53 -2.43 -6.82
C VAL A 152 -4.80 -3.58 -6.11
N PHE A 153 -4.83 -4.76 -6.69
CA PHE A 153 -4.04 -5.91 -6.25
C PHE A 153 -2.98 -6.29 -7.27
N PHE A 154 -1.78 -6.63 -6.79
CA PHE A 154 -0.72 -7.30 -7.53
C PHE A 154 -0.86 -8.81 -7.32
N ILE A 155 -1.07 -9.54 -8.41
CA ILE A 155 -1.33 -10.98 -8.44
C ILE A 155 -0.16 -11.68 -9.12
N GLY A 156 0.58 -12.47 -8.34
CA GLY A 156 1.85 -13.05 -8.77
C GLY A 156 3.02 -12.12 -8.48
N ASP A 157 4.00 -12.10 -9.38
CA ASP A 157 5.19 -11.28 -9.22
C ASP A 157 4.90 -9.80 -9.55
N ALA A 158 5.24 -8.92 -8.62
CA ALA A 158 5.05 -7.48 -8.79
C ALA A 158 6.15 -6.86 -9.67
N GLU A 159 7.35 -7.45 -9.71
CA GLU A 159 8.55 -6.83 -10.31
C GLU A 159 8.34 -6.41 -11.77
N GLN A 160 7.67 -7.25 -12.54
CA GLN A 160 7.42 -7.02 -13.97
C GLN A 160 6.44 -5.87 -14.24
N ASN A 161 5.62 -5.50 -13.25
CA ASN A 161 4.46 -4.64 -13.45
C ASN A 161 4.58 -3.28 -12.74
N LEU A 162 5.58 -3.12 -11.85
CA LEU A 162 5.78 -1.90 -11.08
C LEU A 162 6.03 -0.67 -11.97
N ASP A 163 6.88 -0.77 -12.99
CA ASP A 163 7.20 0.36 -13.89
C ASP A 163 5.95 0.87 -14.62
N LEU A 164 5.16 -0.04 -15.21
CA LEU A 164 3.93 0.31 -15.90
C LEU A 164 2.92 0.93 -14.93
N PHE A 165 2.76 0.35 -13.74
CA PHE A 165 1.86 0.87 -12.72
C PHE A 165 2.27 2.27 -12.26
N PHE A 166 3.55 2.50 -11.95
CA PHE A 166 4.08 3.79 -11.52
C PHE A 166 3.93 4.87 -12.59
N LYS A 167 4.16 4.54 -13.86
CA LYS A 167 3.92 5.46 -14.98
C LYS A 167 2.45 5.91 -15.05
N GLN A 168 1.50 4.99 -14.89
CA GLN A 168 0.08 5.36 -14.89
C GLN A 168 -0.30 6.15 -13.63
N TYR A 169 0.24 5.76 -12.46
CA TYR A 169 0.00 6.49 -11.22
C TYR A 169 0.50 7.93 -11.28
N LEU A 170 1.70 8.15 -11.86
CA LEU A 170 2.26 9.49 -12.02
C LEU A 170 1.38 10.37 -12.90
N ARG A 171 0.89 9.84 -14.04
CA ARG A 171 -0.07 10.56 -14.90
C ARG A 171 -1.33 10.97 -14.15
N TYR A 172 -1.84 10.10 -13.27
CA TYR A 172 -2.97 10.44 -12.42
C TYR A 172 -2.61 11.53 -11.40
N LYS A 173 -1.48 11.38 -10.70
CA LYS A 173 -1.03 12.33 -9.68
C LYS A 173 -0.82 13.73 -10.25
N ASP A 174 -0.31 13.82 -11.48
CA ASP A 174 -0.08 15.06 -12.21
C ASP A 174 -1.36 15.63 -12.87
N ASN A 175 -2.51 14.98 -12.64
CA ASN A 175 -3.82 15.35 -13.18
C ASN A 175 -3.92 15.27 -14.71
N HIS A 176 -3.09 14.43 -15.35
CA HIS A 176 -3.18 14.16 -16.79
C HIS A 176 -4.28 13.16 -17.15
N ILE A 177 -4.71 12.32 -16.20
CA ILE A 177 -5.81 11.36 -16.34
C ILE A 177 -6.67 11.38 -15.07
N SER A 178 -7.93 10.98 -15.17
CA SER A 178 -8.80 10.86 -13.99
C SER A 178 -8.45 9.64 -13.13
N PHE A 179 -9.02 9.57 -11.92
CA PHE A 179 -8.81 8.39 -11.06
C PHE A 179 -9.42 7.13 -11.69
N GLU A 180 -10.59 7.27 -12.31
CA GLU A 180 -11.29 6.22 -13.02
C GLU A 180 -10.48 5.71 -14.22
N GLU A 181 -9.89 6.62 -15.00
CA GLU A 181 -9.03 6.27 -16.12
C GLU A 181 -7.76 5.56 -15.63
N PHE A 182 -7.17 6.00 -14.53
CA PHE A 182 -6.05 5.30 -13.90
C PHE A 182 -6.40 3.87 -13.47
N LEU A 183 -7.56 3.66 -12.82
CA LEU A 183 -8.02 2.32 -12.45
C LEU A 183 -8.28 1.45 -13.68
N TYR A 184 -8.88 2.02 -14.72
CA TYR A 184 -9.10 1.33 -15.98
C TYR A 184 -7.78 0.91 -16.64
N LEU A 185 -6.82 1.82 -16.81
CA LEU A 185 -5.51 1.51 -17.39
C LEU A 185 -4.75 0.49 -16.54
N SER A 186 -4.85 0.58 -15.21
CA SER A 186 -4.26 -0.40 -14.29
C SER A 186 -4.86 -1.80 -14.50
N SER A 187 -6.15 -1.91 -14.77
CA SER A 187 -6.82 -3.19 -15.03
C SER A 187 -6.36 -3.88 -16.34
N GLN A 188 -5.71 -3.13 -17.24
CA GLN A 188 -5.16 -3.65 -18.48
C GLN A 188 -3.73 -4.18 -18.31
N ILE A 189 -3.07 -3.91 -17.18
CA ILE A 189 -1.72 -4.41 -16.89
C ILE A 189 -1.84 -5.87 -16.42
N LYS A 190 -1.13 -6.78 -17.10
CA LYS A 190 -1.06 -8.19 -16.71
C LYS A 190 -0.59 -8.31 -15.25
N GLY A 191 -1.22 -9.19 -14.48
CA GLY A 191 -0.92 -9.35 -13.05
C GLY A 191 -1.51 -8.28 -12.12
N LEU A 192 -2.24 -7.27 -12.63
CA LEU A 192 -3.03 -6.37 -11.79
C LEU A 192 -4.50 -6.73 -11.79
N PHE A 193 -5.11 -6.68 -10.61
CA PHE A 193 -6.53 -6.87 -10.41
C PHE A 193 -7.14 -5.63 -9.75
N VAL A 194 -8.18 -5.08 -10.36
CA VAL A 194 -8.88 -3.88 -9.88
C VAL A 194 -10.28 -4.30 -9.43
N PRO A 195 -10.54 -4.40 -8.11
CA PRO A 195 -11.79 -4.96 -7.58
C PRO A 195 -13.06 -4.28 -8.09
N SER A 196 -13.01 -2.95 -8.26
CA SER A 196 -14.15 -2.16 -8.71
C SER A 196 -14.53 -2.41 -10.17
N LEU A 197 -13.62 -2.97 -10.97
CA LEU A 197 -13.84 -3.30 -12.38
C LEU A 197 -14.00 -4.80 -12.63
N ASN A 198 -13.69 -5.64 -11.63
CA ASN A 198 -13.76 -7.10 -11.70
C ASN A 198 -13.09 -7.67 -12.97
N ASN A 199 -11.90 -7.19 -13.32
CA ASN A 199 -11.19 -7.60 -14.52
C ASN A 199 -10.68 -9.06 -14.43
N ASN A 200 -10.66 -9.78 -15.55
CA ASN A 200 -10.09 -11.12 -15.63
C ASN A 200 -8.57 -11.05 -15.44
N ILE A 201 -8.03 -11.82 -14.49
CA ILE A 201 -6.61 -11.78 -14.16
C ILE A 201 -5.86 -12.86 -14.94
N GLN A 202 -4.96 -12.46 -15.83
CA GLN A 202 -3.90 -13.35 -16.28
C GLN A 202 -2.74 -13.23 -15.30
N ARG A 203 -2.42 -14.32 -14.58
CA ARG A 203 -1.26 -14.35 -13.66
C ARG A 203 0.01 -13.93 -14.42
N GLY A 204 0.77 -12.98 -13.88
CA GLY A 204 2.15 -12.74 -14.33
C GLY A 204 2.93 -14.06 -14.21
N ILE A 205 3.59 -14.47 -15.29
CA ILE A 205 4.44 -15.67 -15.31
C ILE A 205 5.85 -15.20 -15.01
#